data_AF-A0A5E8C6X7-F1
#
_entry.id   AF-A0A5E8C6X7-F1
#
_cell.length_a   1.000
_cell.length_b   1.000
_cell.length_c   1.000
_cell.angle_alpha   90.00
_cell.angle_beta   90.00
_cell.angle_gamma   90.00
#
_symmetry.space_group_name_H-M   'P 1'
#
loop_
_entity.id
_entity.type
_entity.pdbx_description
1 polymer ?
#
loop_
_entity_poly.entity_id
_entity_poly.type
_entity_poly.pdbx_seq_one_letter_code
_entity_poly.pdbx_strand_id
1 'polypeptide(L)'
;MSYEGGYFDNAGTSSSQPNPEVDRSAERAIRTVTVHQLLKAHTETPMDDVLELDNHPIKHVRFVARIIWKSEPYATNQQFRFEDGTGIISGKVLFKNDLSTAAPDDFDEAFSTDGGLNKKNTEKTEKYQLDFYYSIMASITRFNNSNSLTVNHMQPVTDFSQVAFSQLKAIREHIHFTKRQKKNGNNQGSNQPKQHGNNDLFVSGGGAGAGVDSSSASLASRIKTLLSSQQSPDGLHQDIIVAKVGGNKPAVEQVLRELIDQGDLYEVGDNHFALV
;
A
#
# COMPACT_ATOMS: atom_id res chain seq x y z
N MET A 1 -55.90 -1.52 -29.71
CA MET A 1 -54.96 -1.88 -28.62
C MET A 1 -53.71 -1.06 -28.83
N SER A 2 -53.69 0.11 -28.20
CA SER A 2 -52.59 1.07 -28.18
C SER A 2 -51.56 0.61 -27.16
N TYR A 3 -50.34 0.32 -27.62
CA TYR A 3 -49.19 0.12 -26.76
C TYR A 3 -48.30 1.35 -26.89
N GLU A 4 -48.48 2.26 -25.95
CA GLU A 4 -47.73 3.50 -25.78
C GLU A 4 -46.49 3.17 -24.93
N GLY A 5 -45.34 3.02 -25.59
CA GLY A 5 -44.06 2.75 -24.95
C GLY A 5 -43.36 4.05 -24.58
N GLY A 6 -43.30 4.36 -23.29
CA GLY A 6 -42.62 5.53 -22.73
C GLY A 6 -41.10 5.43 -22.87
N TYR A 7 -40.53 6.38 -23.62
CA TYR A 7 -39.11 6.67 -23.67
C TYR A 7 -38.76 7.58 -22.47
N PHE A 8 -38.04 7.03 -21.49
CA PHE A 8 -37.46 7.82 -20.40
C PHE A 8 -35.99 8.11 -20.72
N ASP A 9 -35.72 9.36 -21.08
CA ASP A 9 -34.38 9.94 -21.12
C ASP A 9 -33.82 10.06 -19.70
N ASN A 10 -32.91 9.16 -19.32
CA ASN A 10 -32.09 9.36 -18.13
C ASN A 10 -30.84 10.16 -18.52
N ALA A 11 -31.00 11.48 -18.54
CA ALA A 11 -29.91 12.42 -18.70
C ALA A 11 -29.02 12.41 -17.45
N GLY A 12 -27.80 11.89 -17.61
CA GLY A 12 -26.61 12.39 -16.95
C GLY A 12 -26.59 12.38 -15.43
N THR A 13 -26.21 11.25 -14.84
CA THR A 13 -25.44 11.27 -13.59
C THR A 13 -24.27 10.31 -13.77
N SER A 14 -23.19 10.82 -14.36
CA SER A 14 -21.89 10.15 -14.35
C SER A 14 -21.40 10.15 -12.91
N SER A 15 -21.80 9.10 -12.19
CA SER A 15 -21.14 8.72 -10.95
C SER A 15 -19.74 8.25 -11.32
N SER A 16 -18.73 8.97 -10.83
CA SER A 16 -17.34 8.54 -10.89
C SER A 16 -17.20 7.24 -10.09
N GLN A 17 -17.45 6.09 -10.72
CA GLN A 17 -17.07 4.81 -10.15
C GLN A 17 -15.54 4.82 -9.96
N PRO A 18 -15.05 4.55 -8.73
CA PRO A 18 -13.62 4.35 -8.54
C PRO A 18 -13.20 3.16 -9.39
N ASN A 19 -12.24 3.38 -10.29
CA ASN A 19 -11.81 2.35 -11.24
C ASN A 19 -11.17 1.18 -10.46
N PRO A 20 -11.84 0.01 -10.32
CA PRO A 20 -11.35 -1.10 -9.49
C PRO A 20 -10.14 -1.82 -10.10
N GLU A 21 -9.75 -1.43 -11.32
CA GLU A 21 -8.64 -1.99 -12.06
C GLU A 21 -7.27 -1.54 -11.53
N VAL A 22 -7.21 -0.35 -10.91
CA VAL A 22 -5.95 0.21 -10.36
C VAL A 22 -5.58 -0.47 -9.03
N ASP A 23 -6.55 -0.73 -8.15
CA ASP A 23 -6.31 -1.43 -6.87
C ASP A 23 -5.95 -2.90 -7.07
N ARG A 24 -6.60 -3.60 -8.02
CA ARG A 24 -6.28 -5.00 -8.35
C ARG A 24 -4.89 -5.16 -8.97
N SER A 25 -4.40 -4.13 -9.65
CA SER A 25 -3.04 -4.15 -10.22
C SER A 25 -1.97 -4.04 -9.14
N ALA A 26 -2.24 -3.31 -8.05
CA ALA A 26 -1.33 -3.18 -6.92
C ALA A 26 -1.22 -4.49 -6.11
N GLU A 27 -2.33 -5.23 -5.95
CA GLU A 27 -2.35 -6.54 -5.28
C GLU A 27 -1.53 -7.60 -6.03
N ARG A 28 -1.54 -7.54 -7.37
CA ARG A 28 -0.81 -8.50 -8.23
C ARG A 28 0.66 -8.15 -8.44
N ALA A 29 1.09 -6.96 -8.05
CA ALA A 29 2.47 -6.52 -8.24
C ALA A 29 3.44 -7.30 -7.33
N ILE A 30 4.59 -7.70 -7.87
CA ILE A 30 5.66 -8.30 -7.10
C ILE A 30 6.47 -7.18 -6.46
N ARG A 31 6.48 -7.12 -5.12
CA ARG A 31 7.26 -6.12 -4.38
C ARG A 31 8.57 -6.69 -3.86
N THR A 32 9.65 -5.94 -4.02
CA THR A 32 10.94 -6.22 -3.40
C THR A 32 10.92 -5.73 -1.97
N VAL A 33 11.16 -6.61 -1.01
CA VAL A 33 11.04 -6.31 0.42
C VAL A 33 12.17 -6.97 1.21
N THR A 34 12.36 -6.53 2.44
CA THR A 34 13.23 -7.18 3.43
C THR A 34 12.45 -8.17 4.29
N VAL A 35 13.15 -9.13 4.90
CA VAL A 35 12.53 -10.09 5.82
C VAL A 35 11.87 -9.37 7.00
N HIS A 36 12.51 -8.32 7.54
CA HIS A 36 11.91 -7.55 8.64
C HIS A 36 10.59 -6.88 8.26
N GLN A 37 10.49 -6.32 7.05
CA GLN A 37 9.24 -5.76 6.54
C GLN A 37 8.15 -6.83 6.43
N LEU A 38 8.51 -8.03 5.97
CA LEU A 38 7.58 -9.16 5.91
C LEU A 38 7.10 -9.59 7.29
N LEU A 39 7.96 -9.56 8.31
CA LEU A 39 7.58 -9.89 9.69
C LEU A 39 6.67 -8.82 10.32
N LYS A 40 6.85 -7.56 9.95
CA LYS A 40 6.02 -6.43 10.40
C LYS A 40 4.72 -6.23 9.63
N ALA A 41 4.59 -6.89 8.48
CA ALA A 41 3.38 -6.81 7.67
C ALA A 41 2.18 -7.30 8.50
N HIS A 42 1.12 -6.50 8.48
CA HIS A 42 -0.06 -6.69 9.30
C HIS A 42 -1.31 -6.65 8.44
N THR A 43 -2.43 -7.03 9.04
CA THR A 43 -3.74 -6.92 8.43
C THR A 43 -4.50 -5.91 9.27
N GLU A 44 -5.06 -4.86 8.66
CA GLU A 44 -5.83 -3.85 9.39
C GLU A 44 -7.16 -4.42 9.93
N THR A 45 -7.80 -5.32 9.18
CA THR A 45 -9.07 -5.96 9.58
C THR A 45 -8.86 -7.45 9.88
N PRO A 46 -9.09 -7.94 11.11
CA PRO A 46 -8.86 -9.34 11.50
C PRO A 46 -9.66 -10.39 10.71
N MET A 47 -10.66 -9.97 9.94
CA MET A 47 -11.50 -10.84 9.12
C MET A 47 -11.02 -10.98 7.67
N ASP A 48 -10.02 -10.18 7.27
CA ASP A 48 -9.47 -10.23 5.92
C ASP A 48 -8.15 -11.01 5.91
N ASP A 49 -7.94 -11.83 4.88
CA ASP A 49 -6.69 -12.57 4.66
C ASP A 49 -5.66 -11.71 3.90
N VAL A 50 -6.04 -10.48 3.51
CA VAL A 50 -5.18 -9.55 2.79
C VAL A 50 -4.10 -9.00 3.74
N LEU A 51 -2.85 -9.34 3.43
CA LEU A 51 -1.70 -8.83 4.17
C LEU A 51 -1.32 -7.46 3.60
N GLU A 52 -1.08 -6.49 4.47
CA GLU A 52 -0.68 -5.15 4.06
C GLU A 52 0.72 -4.81 4.56
N LEU A 53 1.41 -4.06 3.70
CA LEU A 53 2.68 -3.43 4.00
C LEU A 53 2.61 -2.00 3.48
N ASP A 54 2.89 -1.05 4.38
CA ASP A 54 2.76 0.39 4.12
C ASP A 54 1.34 0.76 3.67
N ASN A 55 0.31 0.21 4.34
CA ASN A 55 -1.14 0.21 4.01
C ASN A 55 -1.44 0.03 2.52
N HIS A 56 -0.72 -0.89 1.89
CA HIS A 56 -1.03 -1.38 0.56
C HIS A 56 -1.05 -2.91 0.62
N PRO A 57 -1.99 -3.58 -0.08
CA PRO A 57 -2.10 -5.04 -0.10
C PRO A 57 -0.90 -5.69 -0.80
N ILE A 58 -0.19 -6.59 -0.10
CA ILE A 58 0.89 -7.43 -0.65
C ILE A 58 0.46 -8.89 -0.72
N LYS A 59 0.69 -9.48 -1.90
CA LYS A 59 0.51 -10.93 -2.10
C LYS A 59 1.78 -11.61 -2.58
N HIS A 60 2.48 -10.98 -3.53
CA HIS A 60 3.70 -11.52 -4.11
C HIS A 60 4.90 -10.65 -3.75
N VAL A 61 5.96 -11.31 -3.29
CA VAL A 61 7.16 -10.65 -2.79
C VAL A 61 8.41 -11.27 -3.40
N ARG A 62 9.46 -10.45 -3.48
CA ARG A 62 10.79 -10.86 -3.89
C ARG A 62 11.80 -10.34 -2.86
N PHE A 63 12.75 -11.18 -2.49
CA PHE A 63 13.85 -10.79 -1.63
C PHE A 63 15.04 -11.70 -1.91
N VAL A 64 16.22 -11.27 -1.45
CA VAL A 64 17.44 -12.08 -1.51
C VAL A 64 17.81 -12.44 -0.08
N ALA A 65 17.99 -13.74 0.17
CA ALA A 65 18.32 -14.23 1.49
C ALA A 65 19.18 -15.49 1.41
N ARG A 66 19.91 -15.76 2.49
CA ARG A 66 20.67 -16.99 2.71
C ARG A 66 19.78 -18.06 3.29
N ILE A 67 19.99 -19.32 2.89
CA ILE A 67 19.34 -20.48 3.53
C ILE A 67 20.15 -20.86 4.77
N ILE A 68 19.57 -20.70 5.95
CA ILE A 68 20.23 -21.08 7.22
C ILE A 68 19.82 -22.46 7.71
N TRP A 69 18.68 -22.97 7.22
CA TRP A 69 18.17 -24.27 7.60
C TRP A 69 17.21 -24.78 6.54
N LYS A 70 17.19 -26.10 6.33
CA LYS A 70 16.19 -26.80 5.52
C LYS A 70 15.74 -28.06 6.23
N SER A 71 14.46 -28.41 6.07
CA SER A 71 13.93 -29.69 6.55
C SER A 71 14.35 -30.82 5.62
N GLU A 72 14.21 -32.05 6.11
CA GLU A 72 14.09 -33.19 5.20
C GLU A 72 12.91 -32.95 4.25
N PRO A 73 13.02 -33.34 2.97
CA PRO A 73 11.96 -33.14 2.01
C PRO A 73 10.78 -34.08 2.34
N TYR A 74 9.56 -33.53 2.36
CA TYR A 74 8.32 -34.30 2.44
C TYR A 74 7.77 -34.60 1.04
N ALA A 75 6.76 -35.45 0.91
CA ALA A 75 6.20 -35.84 -0.39
C ALA A 75 5.79 -34.66 -1.30
N THR A 76 5.24 -33.58 -0.73
CA THR A 76 4.68 -32.45 -1.48
C THR A 76 5.35 -31.12 -1.20
N ASN A 77 6.23 -31.04 -0.19
CA ASN A 77 6.84 -29.79 0.21
C ASN A 77 8.17 -29.99 0.93
N GLN A 78 8.96 -28.92 0.99
CA GLN A 78 10.11 -28.81 1.86
C GLN A 78 10.14 -27.45 2.52
N GLN A 79 10.50 -27.41 3.80
CA GLN A 79 10.56 -26.19 4.57
C GLN A 79 11.98 -25.66 4.63
N PHE A 80 12.10 -24.34 4.58
CA PHE A 80 13.35 -23.61 4.62
C PHE A 80 13.23 -22.45 5.60
N ARG A 81 14.35 -22.06 6.20
CA ARG A 81 14.49 -20.79 6.90
C ARG A 81 15.47 -19.90 6.15
N PHE A 82 15.03 -18.67 5.91
CA PHE A 82 15.77 -17.67 5.14
C PHE A 82 16.19 -16.52 6.06
N GLU A 83 17.40 -16.02 5.86
CA GLU A 83 17.97 -14.89 6.59
C GLU A 83 18.58 -13.88 5.61
N ASP A 84 18.21 -12.60 5.70
CA ASP A 84 18.76 -11.50 4.88
C ASP A 84 19.59 -10.48 5.69
N GLY A 85 19.85 -10.78 6.97
CA GLY A 85 20.49 -9.90 7.95
C GLY A 85 19.53 -8.95 8.68
N THR A 86 18.29 -8.80 8.21
CA THR A 86 17.24 -8.00 8.87
C THR A 86 16.29 -8.84 9.72
N GLY A 87 16.24 -10.15 9.48
CA GLY A 87 15.45 -11.09 10.25
C GLY A 87 15.51 -12.50 9.67
N ILE A 88 14.75 -13.40 10.28
CA ILE A 88 14.62 -14.80 9.85
C ILE A 88 13.15 -15.10 9.58
N ILE A 89 12.86 -15.73 8.45
CA ILE A 89 11.50 -16.15 8.08
C ILE A 89 11.47 -17.58 7.55
N SER A 90 10.40 -18.29 7.88
CA SER A 90 10.16 -19.64 7.40
C SER A 90 9.36 -19.61 6.10
N GLY A 91 9.77 -20.42 5.13
CA GLY A 91 9.04 -20.61 3.89
C GLY A 91 8.97 -22.07 3.46
N LYS A 92 7.94 -22.41 2.70
CA LYS A 92 7.74 -23.73 2.10
C LYS A 92 7.91 -23.65 0.60
N VAL A 93 8.69 -24.55 0.02
CA VAL A 93 8.68 -24.83 -1.41
C VAL A 93 7.70 -25.97 -1.61
N LEU A 94 6.70 -25.77 -2.48
CA LEU A 94 5.78 -26.84 -2.86
C LEU A 94 6.32 -27.53 -4.11
N PHE A 95 6.32 -28.86 -4.10
CA PHE A 95 6.66 -29.63 -5.29
C PHE A 95 5.43 -29.68 -6.19
N LYS A 96 5.61 -29.21 -7.43
CA LYS A 96 4.61 -29.44 -8.47
C LYS A 96 4.73 -30.92 -8.86
N ASN A 97 3.71 -31.69 -8.53
CA ASN A 97 3.45 -32.91 -9.28
C ASN A 97 2.88 -32.45 -10.61
N ASP A 98 3.73 -32.34 -11.64
CA ASP A 98 3.31 -32.03 -13.01
C ASP A 98 2.55 -33.25 -13.57
N LEU A 99 1.32 -33.48 -13.10
CA LEU A 99 0.45 -34.55 -13.58
C LEU A 99 -0.05 -34.30 -15.02
N SER A 100 0.12 -33.08 -15.55
CA SER A 100 -0.37 -32.68 -16.88
C SER A 100 0.67 -32.77 -17.99
N THR A 101 1.90 -33.20 -17.69
CA THR A 101 2.96 -33.45 -18.70
C THR A 101 3.53 -34.85 -18.58
N ALA A 102 2.89 -35.71 -17.79
CA ALA A 102 3.16 -37.13 -17.81
C ALA A 102 2.73 -37.67 -19.18
N ALA A 103 3.71 -38.12 -19.97
CA ALA A 103 3.42 -39.09 -21.02
C ALA A 103 2.70 -40.29 -20.35
N PRO A 104 1.79 -40.98 -21.06
CA PRO A 104 1.02 -42.10 -20.49
C PRO A 104 1.89 -43.22 -19.89
N ASP A 105 3.19 -43.21 -20.17
CA ASP A 105 4.18 -44.18 -19.68
C ASP A 105 4.70 -43.84 -18.25
N ASP A 106 4.45 -42.63 -17.71
CA ASP A 106 4.88 -42.18 -16.38
C ASP A 106 3.84 -42.50 -15.26
N PHE A 107 2.76 -43.22 -15.58
CA PHE A 107 1.68 -43.52 -14.63
C PHE A 107 2.08 -44.55 -13.55
N ASP A 108 3.14 -45.33 -13.78
CA ASP A 108 3.57 -46.43 -12.89
C ASP A 108 4.45 -45.95 -11.71
N GLU A 109 4.99 -44.72 -11.75
CA GLU A 109 5.78 -44.14 -10.64
C GLU A 109 4.95 -43.31 -9.65
N ALA A 110 3.64 -43.12 -9.89
CA ALA A 110 2.77 -42.35 -8.99
C ALA A 110 2.31 -43.16 -7.76
N PHE A 111 2.48 -44.47 -7.76
CA PHE A 111 2.04 -45.37 -6.67
C PHE A 111 3.09 -46.46 -6.38
N SER A 112 4.34 -46.07 -6.13
CA SER A 112 5.25 -46.99 -5.43
C SER A 112 4.68 -47.25 -4.03
N THR A 113 4.49 -48.52 -3.69
CA THR A 113 3.86 -49.05 -2.46
C THR A 113 4.70 -48.80 -1.19
N ASP A 114 5.88 -48.20 -1.34
CA ASP A 114 6.69 -47.70 -0.25
C ASP A 114 6.61 -46.18 -0.31
N GLY A 115 6.26 -45.49 0.79
CA GLY A 115 5.95 -44.05 0.85
C GLY A 115 7.14 -43.10 0.55
N GLY A 116 7.98 -43.46 -0.41
CA GLY A 116 9.17 -42.74 -0.86
C GLY A 116 8.82 -41.61 -1.82
N LEU A 117 9.55 -40.51 -1.65
CA LEU A 117 9.45 -39.32 -2.48
C LEU A 117 9.73 -39.63 -3.95
N ASN A 118 8.93 -39.00 -4.81
CA ASN A 118 9.09 -38.99 -6.27
C ASN A 118 10.53 -38.55 -6.64
N LYS A 119 11.34 -39.41 -7.28
CA LYS A 119 12.79 -39.17 -7.53
C LYS A 119 13.07 -37.84 -8.24
N LYS A 120 12.17 -37.42 -9.14
CA LYS A 120 12.23 -36.13 -9.85
C LYS A 120 12.12 -34.90 -8.91
N ASN A 121 11.46 -35.05 -7.76
CA ASN A 121 11.33 -33.97 -6.75
C ASN A 121 12.55 -33.91 -5.83
N THR A 122 13.17 -35.06 -5.51
CA THR A 122 14.39 -35.14 -4.71
C THR A 122 15.57 -34.46 -5.41
N GLU A 123 15.77 -34.67 -6.72
CA GLU A 123 16.84 -34.02 -7.49
C GLU A 123 16.69 -32.49 -7.55
N LYS A 124 15.46 -31.97 -7.62
CA LYS A 124 15.21 -30.51 -7.61
C LYS A 124 15.56 -29.85 -6.28
N THR A 125 15.62 -30.60 -5.18
CA THR A 125 15.80 -30.08 -3.82
C THR A 125 17.19 -30.29 -3.23
N GLU A 126 17.90 -31.33 -3.66
CA GLU A 126 19.34 -31.45 -3.44
C GLU A 126 20.12 -30.25 -4.03
N LYS A 127 19.54 -29.59 -5.04
CA LYS A 127 20.08 -28.36 -5.65
C LYS A 127 20.25 -27.19 -4.68
N TYR A 128 19.52 -27.16 -3.55
CA TYR A 128 19.60 -26.05 -2.60
C TYR A 128 20.60 -26.34 -1.48
N GLN A 129 21.69 -25.56 -1.45
CA GLN A 129 22.77 -25.66 -0.48
C GLN A 129 22.52 -24.71 0.71
N LEU A 130 22.87 -25.17 1.91
CA LEU A 130 22.86 -24.29 3.09
C LEU A 130 23.97 -23.25 2.96
N ASP A 131 23.78 -22.12 3.64
CA ASP A 131 24.70 -20.98 3.70
C ASP A 131 24.96 -20.24 2.38
N PHE A 132 24.26 -20.59 1.30
CA PHE A 132 24.27 -19.84 0.04
C PHE A 132 23.12 -18.85 -0.05
N TYR A 133 23.36 -17.76 -0.79
CA TYR A 133 22.36 -16.72 -1.10
C TYR A 133 21.50 -17.12 -2.29
N TYR A 134 20.21 -16.90 -2.16
CA TYR A 134 19.22 -17.15 -3.20
C TYR A 134 18.33 -15.92 -3.42
N SER A 135 18.03 -15.64 -4.68
CA SER A 135 16.96 -14.72 -5.07
C SER A 135 15.64 -15.49 -5.05
N ILE A 136 14.76 -15.08 -4.14
CA ILE A 136 13.53 -15.78 -3.81
C ILE A 136 12.34 -14.94 -4.26
N MET A 137 11.41 -15.56 -4.97
CA MET A 137 10.09 -15.02 -5.24
C MET A 137 9.06 -15.92 -4.55
N ALA A 138 8.27 -15.32 -3.67
CA ALA A 138 7.32 -16.03 -2.84
C ALA A 138 5.96 -15.33 -2.84
N SER A 139 4.92 -16.11 -2.58
CA SER A 139 3.62 -15.59 -2.17
C SER A 139 3.56 -15.60 -0.64
N ILE A 140 3.10 -14.51 -0.05
CA ILE A 140 2.91 -14.42 1.39
C ILE A 140 1.48 -14.82 1.76
N THR A 141 1.37 -15.58 2.85
CA THR A 141 0.11 -15.99 3.46
C THR A 141 0.26 -15.85 4.97
N ARG A 142 -0.76 -15.35 5.65
CA ARG A 142 -0.79 -15.34 7.11
C ARG A 142 -1.49 -16.61 7.58
N PHE A 143 -0.87 -17.34 8.49
CA PHE A 143 -1.48 -18.51 9.10
C PHE A 143 -1.24 -18.48 10.60
N ASN A 144 -2.33 -18.50 11.39
CA ASN A 144 -2.28 -18.50 12.85
C ASN A 144 -1.35 -17.40 13.42
N ASN A 145 -1.57 -16.16 12.98
CA ASN A 145 -0.78 -14.98 13.35
C ASN A 145 0.71 -15.00 12.92
N SER A 146 1.16 -16.05 12.23
CA SER A 146 2.52 -16.17 11.69
C SER A 146 2.51 -15.96 10.18
N ASN A 147 3.44 -15.14 9.69
CA ASN A 147 3.60 -14.93 8.26
C ASN A 147 4.38 -16.12 7.67
N SER A 148 3.71 -16.89 6.81
CA SER A 148 4.27 -18.03 6.11
C SER A 148 4.49 -17.69 4.64
N LEU A 149 5.66 -18.06 4.11
CA LEU A 149 5.99 -17.86 2.71
C LEU A 149 5.80 -19.14 1.91
N THR A 150 5.13 -19.06 0.78
CA THR A 150 5.14 -20.12 -0.24
C THR A 150 6.09 -19.69 -1.36
N VAL A 151 7.23 -20.35 -1.47
CA VAL A 151 8.25 -20.03 -2.45
C VAL A 151 7.86 -20.60 -3.80
N ASN A 152 7.69 -19.71 -4.78
CA ASN A 152 7.31 -20.08 -6.15
C ASN A 152 8.54 -20.29 -7.03
N HIS A 153 9.58 -19.49 -6.82
CA HIS A 153 10.80 -19.54 -7.62
C HIS A 153 12.00 -19.15 -6.76
N MET A 154 13.08 -19.91 -6.87
CA MET A 154 14.32 -19.72 -6.12
C MET A 154 15.51 -19.92 -7.06
N GLN A 155 16.41 -18.94 -7.12
CA GLN A 155 17.61 -18.99 -7.95
C GLN A 155 18.86 -18.69 -7.11
N PRO A 156 19.97 -19.43 -7.31
CA PRO A 156 21.22 -19.11 -6.64
C PRO A 156 21.73 -17.75 -7.10
N VAL A 157 22.24 -16.96 -6.18
CA VAL A 157 22.88 -15.68 -6.47
C VAL A 157 24.31 -15.95 -6.96
N THR A 158 24.62 -15.52 -8.17
CA THR A 158 25.96 -15.67 -8.76
C THR A 158 26.88 -14.49 -8.50
N ASP A 159 26.32 -13.29 -8.35
CA ASP A 159 27.03 -12.05 -8.08
C ASP A 159 26.54 -11.46 -6.76
N PHE A 160 27.47 -11.21 -5.85
CA PHE A 160 27.18 -10.64 -4.53
C PHE A 160 26.54 -9.25 -4.62
N SER A 161 26.79 -8.49 -5.69
CA SER A 161 26.17 -7.18 -5.93
C SER A 161 24.64 -7.25 -5.94
N GLN A 162 24.06 -8.41 -6.27
CA GLN A 162 22.61 -8.64 -6.24
C GLN A 162 22.03 -8.50 -4.82
N VAL A 163 22.78 -8.85 -3.78
CA VAL A 163 22.33 -8.74 -2.38
C VAL A 163 22.15 -7.26 -2.02
N ALA A 164 23.18 -6.44 -2.28
CA ALA A 164 23.12 -5.00 -2.05
C ALA A 164 22.04 -4.33 -2.90
N PHE A 165 21.91 -4.71 -4.18
CA PHE A 165 20.86 -4.20 -5.06
C PHE A 165 19.46 -4.53 -4.53
N SER A 166 19.24 -5.73 -4.01
CA SER A 166 17.95 -6.12 -3.43
C SER A 166 17.58 -5.24 -2.24
N GLN A 167 18.53 -4.95 -1.35
CA GLN A 167 18.29 -4.08 -0.18
C GLN A 167 17.98 -2.64 -0.60
N LEU A 168 18.76 -2.06 -1.52
CA LEU A 168 18.51 -0.72 -2.05
C LEU A 168 17.17 -0.63 -2.78
N LYS A 169 16.80 -1.68 -3.52
CA LYS A 169 15.51 -1.74 -4.22
C LYS A 169 14.34 -1.81 -3.24
N ALA A 170 14.47 -2.56 -2.14
CA ALA A 170 13.46 -2.61 -1.09
C ALA A 170 13.25 -1.23 -0.43
N ILE A 171 14.33 -0.50 -0.15
CA ILE A 171 14.26 0.87 0.38
C ILE A 171 13.55 1.80 -0.60
N ARG A 172 13.94 1.76 -1.89
CA ARG A 172 13.33 2.58 -2.94
C ARG A 172 11.83 2.31 -3.05
N GLU A 173 11.43 1.04 -3.07
CA GLU A 173 10.02 0.65 -3.16
C GLU A 173 9.23 1.12 -1.94
N HIS A 174 9.76 0.91 -0.73
CA HIS A 174 9.15 1.41 0.51
C HIS A 174 8.92 2.93 0.44
N ILE A 175 9.95 3.73 0.10
CA ILE A 175 9.83 5.18 -0.07
C ILE A 175 8.77 5.54 -1.11
N HIS A 176 8.72 4.82 -2.23
CA HIS A 176 7.73 5.06 -3.28
C HIS A 176 6.29 4.86 -2.77
N PHE A 177 6.02 3.79 -2.02
CA PHE A 177 4.69 3.54 -1.45
C PHE A 177 4.35 4.52 -0.32
N THR A 178 5.27 4.79 0.61
CA THR A 178 5.05 5.75 1.71
C THR A 178 4.84 7.18 1.20
N LYS A 179 5.57 7.62 0.16
CA LYS A 179 5.36 8.96 -0.44
C LYS A 179 4.02 9.08 -1.15
N ARG A 180 3.50 7.99 -1.74
CA ARG A 180 2.16 7.98 -2.34
C ARG A 180 1.05 8.09 -1.29
N GLN A 181 1.24 7.50 -0.11
CA GLN A 181 0.27 7.66 0.98
C GLN A 181 0.09 9.12 1.41
N LYS A 182 1.18 9.89 1.52
CA LYS A 182 1.09 11.33 1.87
C LYS A 182 0.29 12.15 0.85
N LYS A 183 0.20 11.70 -0.41
CA LYS A 183 -0.62 12.36 -1.44
C LYS A 183 -2.10 11.97 -1.39
N ASN A 184 -2.42 10.79 -0.86
CA ASN A 184 -3.79 10.27 -0.77
C ASN A 184 -4.43 10.45 0.61
N GLY A 185 -3.68 10.92 1.61
CA GLY A 185 -4.08 10.97 3.03
C GLY A 185 -5.18 11.95 3.43
N ASN A 186 -5.96 12.52 2.50
CA ASN A 186 -7.05 13.45 2.84
C ASN A 186 -8.46 12.98 2.48
N ASN A 187 -8.65 11.78 1.92
CA ASN A 187 -9.98 11.28 1.56
C ASN A 187 -10.23 9.85 2.09
N GLN A 188 -10.17 9.66 3.40
CA GLN A 188 -10.85 8.53 4.02
C GLN A 188 -12.16 9.05 4.62
N GLY A 189 -13.20 9.02 3.80
CA GLY A 189 -14.56 9.33 4.22
C GLY A 189 -14.98 8.35 5.31
N SER A 190 -15.20 8.89 6.50
CA SER A 190 -15.88 8.22 7.60
C SER A 190 -17.28 7.82 7.15
N ASN A 191 -17.42 6.57 6.71
CA ASN A 191 -18.68 5.95 6.37
C ASN A 191 -19.38 5.54 7.68
N GLN A 192 -19.93 6.52 8.40
CA GLN A 192 -20.91 6.23 9.46
C GLN A 192 -22.29 6.05 8.82
N PRO A 193 -23.08 5.05 9.24
CA PRO A 193 -24.42 4.87 8.72
C PRO A 193 -25.31 6.03 9.18
N LYS A 194 -25.78 6.86 8.24
CA LYS A 194 -26.85 7.82 8.50
C LYS A 194 -28.15 7.07 8.76
N GLN A 195 -28.42 6.85 10.04
CA GLN A 195 -29.72 6.44 10.53
C GLN A 195 -30.68 7.62 10.42
N HIS A 196 -31.81 7.39 9.76
CA HIS A 196 -32.95 8.29 9.70
C HIS A 196 -33.46 8.58 11.12
N GLY A 197 -33.55 9.85 11.52
CA GLY A 197 -34.08 10.26 12.82
C GLY A 197 -34.25 11.77 12.89
N ASN A 198 -35.51 12.19 12.82
CA ASN A 198 -35.99 13.57 12.98
C ASN A 198 -35.61 14.22 14.33
N ASN A 199 -35.67 15.55 14.31
CA ASN A 199 -35.80 16.50 15.43
C ASN A 199 -34.53 16.92 16.18
N ASP A 200 -34.10 18.17 15.94
CA ASP A 200 -34.27 19.33 16.85
C ASP A 200 -33.16 20.37 16.64
N LEU A 201 -33.52 21.56 16.15
CA LEU A 201 -33.60 22.81 16.92
C LEU A 201 -32.26 23.28 17.51
N PHE A 202 -31.60 24.21 16.82
CA PHE A 202 -31.24 25.51 17.41
C PHE A 202 -31.07 26.58 16.32
N VAL A 203 -31.79 27.69 16.50
CA VAL A 203 -31.82 28.90 15.65
C VAL A 203 -30.81 29.92 16.19
N SER A 204 -30.04 30.54 15.29
CA SER A 204 -29.47 31.90 15.37
C SER A 204 -28.55 32.07 14.16
N GLY A 205 -28.66 33.03 13.24
CA GLY A 205 -29.49 34.21 13.10
C GLY A 205 -28.76 35.15 12.13
N GLY A 206 -29.40 35.49 11.00
CA GLY A 206 -29.07 36.68 10.21
C GLY A 206 -28.39 36.50 8.84
N GLY A 207 -29.10 36.89 7.78
CA GLY A 207 -28.50 37.64 6.67
C GLY A 207 -28.26 36.93 5.33
N ALA A 208 -29.24 37.09 4.42
CA ALA A 208 -29.10 37.28 2.96
C ALA A 208 -27.98 36.55 2.18
N GLY A 209 -28.41 35.56 1.38
CA GLY A 209 -28.13 35.49 -0.06
C GLY A 209 -26.67 35.40 -0.52
N ALA A 210 -26.20 34.17 -0.77
CA ALA A 210 -25.48 33.77 -1.98
C ALA A 210 -25.14 32.29 -1.83
N GLY A 211 -25.49 31.47 -2.83
CA GLY A 211 -25.00 30.10 -2.92
C GLY A 211 -23.48 30.13 -3.00
N VAL A 212 -22.81 29.81 -1.90
CA VAL A 212 -21.38 29.59 -1.87
C VAL A 212 -21.17 28.13 -2.25
N ASP A 213 -20.57 27.96 -3.42
CA ASP A 213 -20.02 26.71 -3.88
C ASP A 213 -19.18 26.05 -2.77
N SER A 214 -19.28 24.73 -2.68
CA SER A 214 -18.43 23.91 -1.81
C SER A 214 -17.03 23.75 -2.40
N SER A 215 -16.41 24.81 -2.93
CA SER A 215 -14.96 24.87 -3.21
C SER A 215 -14.24 25.37 -1.95
N SER A 216 -14.44 24.66 -0.84
CA SER A 216 -13.75 24.92 0.42
C SER A 216 -12.32 24.40 0.37
N ALA A 217 -11.52 24.97 -0.53
CA ALA A 217 -10.09 25.11 -0.29
C ALA A 217 -9.97 25.74 1.11
N SER A 218 -9.48 24.97 2.09
CA SER A 218 -9.33 25.38 3.49
C SER A 218 -8.64 26.74 3.56
N LEU A 219 -8.96 27.59 4.55
CA LEU A 219 -8.32 28.90 4.70
C LEU A 219 -6.78 28.82 4.57
N ALA A 220 -6.20 27.75 5.09
CA ALA A 220 -4.78 27.40 4.92
C ALA A 220 -4.34 27.30 3.45
N SER A 221 -5.09 26.59 2.61
CA SER A 221 -4.77 26.45 1.17
C SER A 221 -4.91 27.77 0.40
N ARG A 222 -5.84 28.66 0.81
CA ARG A 222 -5.98 30.00 0.22
C ARG A 222 -4.81 30.91 0.61
N ILE A 223 -4.38 30.86 1.86
CA ILE A 223 -3.18 31.58 2.34
C ILE A 223 -1.95 31.11 1.58
N LYS A 224 -1.74 29.79 1.45
CA LYS A 224 -0.62 29.22 0.68
C LYS A 224 -0.66 29.63 -0.79
N THR A 225 -1.83 29.60 -1.42
CA THR A 225 -1.98 30.02 -2.84
C THR A 225 -1.64 31.51 -3.01
N LEU A 226 -2.06 32.36 -2.06
CA LEU A 226 -1.74 33.78 -2.09
C LEU A 226 -0.25 34.07 -1.88
N LEU A 227 0.39 33.42 -0.92
CA LEU A 227 1.84 33.55 -0.71
C LEU A 227 2.62 33.01 -1.90
N SER A 228 2.22 31.89 -2.50
CA SER A 228 2.84 31.36 -3.72
C SER A 228 2.69 32.30 -4.92
N SER A 229 1.59 33.06 -5.00
CA SER A 229 1.36 34.04 -6.07
C SER A 229 2.18 35.33 -5.92
N GLN A 230 2.73 35.57 -4.73
CA GLN A 230 3.48 36.77 -4.37
C GLN A 230 4.86 36.33 -3.87
N GLN A 231 5.75 35.97 -4.79
CA GLN A 231 7.16 35.64 -4.50
C GLN A 231 7.97 36.91 -4.15
N SER A 232 7.53 37.63 -3.12
CA SER A 232 8.29 38.75 -2.55
C SER A 232 9.26 38.22 -1.49
N PRO A 233 10.56 38.56 -1.57
CA PRO A 233 11.56 38.10 -0.59
C PRO A 233 11.31 38.66 0.83
N ASP A 234 10.53 39.73 0.96
CA ASP A 234 10.21 40.39 2.24
C ASP A 234 8.95 39.83 2.92
N GLY A 235 8.30 38.81 2.35
CA GLY A 235 7.06 38.24 2.89
C GLY A 235 5.84 39.16 2.78
N LEU A 236 4.70 38.72 3.31
CA LEU A 236 3.43 39.45 3.30
C LEU A 236 2.96 39.75 4.72
N HIS A 237 2.59 41.01 4.97
CA HIS A 237 2.03 41.42 6.25
C HIS A 237 0.67 40.75 6.50
N GLN A 238 0.44 40.34 7.75
CA GLN A 238 -0.78 39.65 8.20
C GLN A 238 -2.08 40.34 7.76
N ASP A 239 -2.19 41.67 7.90
CA ASP A 239 -3.42 42.39 7.57
C ASP A 239 -3.74 42.36 6.06
N ILE A 240 -2.72 42.26 5.20
CA ILE A 240 -2.91 42.12 3.74
C ILE A 240 -3.41 40.71 3.42
N ILE A 241 -2.93 39.70 4.14
CA ILE A 241 -3.38 38.31 4.01
C ILE A 241 -4.85 38.21 4.42
N VAL A 242 -5.24 38.82 5.55
CA VAL A 242 -6.64 38.88 6.01
C VAL A 242 -7.53 39.55 4.97
N ALA A 243 -7.09 40.67 4.40
CA ALA A 243 -7.85 41.41 3.38
C ALA A 243 -8.05 40.61 2.07
N LYS A 244 -7.04 39.83 1.64
CA LYS A 244 -7.11 39.05 0.39
C LYS A 244 -7.75 37.67 0.52
N VAL A 245 -7.60 37.00 1.66
CA VAL A 245 -8.16 35.66 1.90
C VAL A 245 -9.65 35.72 2.26
N GLY A 246 -10.07 36.83 2.89
CA GLY A 246 -11.45 37.00 3.37
C GLY A 246 -11.73 36.10 4.57
N GLY A 247 -11.30 36.52 5.75
CA GLY A 247 -11.51 35.79 7.01
C GLY A 247 -11.49 36.72 8.23
N ASN A 248 -11.93 36.22 9.37
CA ASN A 248 -11.81 36.96 10.63
C ASN A 248 -10.34 36.97 11.07
N LYS A 249 -9.80 38.13 11.48
CA LYS A 249 -8.40 38.31 11.90
C LYS A 249 -7.89 37.21 12.87
N PRO A 250 -8.58 36.88 13.98
CA PRO A 250 -8.16 35.81 14.89
C PRO A 250 -8.16 34.41 14.26
N ALA A 251 -9.07 34.13 13.32
CA ALA A 251 -9.11 32.84 12.64
C ALA A 251 -7.92 32.68 11.69
N VAL A 252 -7.51 33.76 11.01
CA VAL A 252 -6.33 33.77 10.14
C VAL A 252 -5.04 33.65 10.96
N GLU A 253 -4.95 34.30 12.13
CA GLU A 253 -3.81 34.15 13.04
C GLU A 253 -3.62 32.71 13.53
N GLN A 254 -4.71 32.04 13.91
CA GLN A 254 -4.64 30.65 14.35
C GLN A 254 -4.14 29.73 13.24
N VAL A 255 -4.63 29.91 12.01
CA VAL A 255 -4.20 29.12 10.86
C VAL A 255 -2.76 29.43 10.46
N LEU A 256 -2.32 30.68 10.55
CA LEU A 256 -0.92 31.05 10.28
C LEU A 256 0.04 30.37 11.27
N ARG A 257 -0.32 30.33 12.56
CA ARG A 257 0.48 29.62 13.58
C ARG A 257 0.56 28.12 13.31
N GLU A 258 -0.56 27.50 12.95
CA GLU A 258 -0.59 26.08 12.60
C GLU A 258 0.30 25.78 11.38
N LEU A 259 0.32 26.67 10.38
CA LEU A 259 1.17 26.54 9.20
C LEU A 259 2.66 26.74 9.50
N ILE A 260 3.00 27.54 10.50
CA ILE A 260 4.37 27.68 11.01
C ILE A 260 4.78 26.41 11.76
N ASP A 261 3.90 25.86 12.61
CA ASP A 261 4.14 24.61 13.34
C ASP A 261 4.32 23.41 12.39
N GLN A 262 3.61 23.41 11.26
CA GLN A 262 3.77 22.42 10.18
C GLN A 262 5.06 22.60 9.36
N GLY A 263 5.74 23.75 9.50
CA GLY A 263 6.97 24.07 8.78
C GLY A 263 6.76 24.50 7.34
N ASP A 264 5.54 24.89 6.95
CA ASP A 264 5.23 25.36 5.60
C ASP A 264 5.46 26.88 5.43
N LEU A 265 5.40 27.62 6.53
CA LEU A 265 5.63 29.06 6.57
C LEU A 265 6.72 29.40 7.59
N TYR A 266 7.42 30.51 7.37
CA TYR A 266 8.27 31.13 8.37
C TYR A 266 7.95 32.62 8.50
N GLU A 267 8.22 33.17 9.68
CA GLU A 267 8.10 34.60 9.96
C GLU A 267 9.40 35.31 9.60
N VAL A 268 9.32 36.31 8.72
CA VAL A 268 10.48 37.11 8.28
C VAL A 268 10.77 38.26 9.26
N GLY A 269 9.73 38.78 9.92
CA GLY A 269 9.79 39.86 10.91
C GLY A 269 8.52 40.71 10.91
N ASP A 270 8.21 41.40 12.02
CA ASP A 270 7.06 42.31 12.18
C ASP A 270 5.76 41.82 11.51
N ASN A 271 5.28 40.63 11.87
CA ASN A 271 4.06 40.01 11.32
C ASN A 271 4.09 39.80 9.78
N HIS A 272 5.27 39.64 9.18
CA HIS A 272 5.44 39.23 7.79
C HIS A 272 5.69 37.73 7.68
N PHE A 273 4.93 37.07 6.82
CA PHE A 273 5.01 35.63 6.60
C PHE A 273 5.45 35.33 5.16
N ALA A 274 6.34 34.36 5.02
CA ALA A 274 6.83 33.86 3.73
C ALA A 274 6.80 32.32 3.71
N LEU A 275 6.75 31.75 2.50
CA LEU A 275 6.88 30.30 2.29
C LEU A 275 8.33 29.87 2.41
N VAL A 276 8.57 28.73 3.07
CA VAL A 276 9.89 28.06 3.13
C VAL A 276 10.38 27.64 1.75
#